data_AF-A0A260QQ29-F1
#
_entry.id   AF-A0A260QQ29-F1
#
_cell.length_a   1.000
_cell.length_b   1.000
_cell.length_c   1.000
_cell.angle_alpha   90.00
_cell.angle_beta   90.00
_cell.angle_gamma   90.00
#
_symmetry.space_group_name_H-M   'P 1'
#
loop_
_entity.id
_entity.type
_entity.pdbx_description
1 polymer ?
#
loop_
_entity_poly.entity_id
_entity_poly.type
_entity_poly.pdbx_seq_one_letter_code
_entity_poly.pdbx_strand_id
1 'polypeptide(L)'
;MALGFTTVRVNIGALIIDGMDTDDVFDDVPVSGTMILKPRMETSRPLQVDDAGVMKIKAITEMAVDIGLTGDISHRNRDYVTVPAPTSATSNVAQLQWEASFPSLKYGLKAVTVPPIYFWAEPGASINLADFVNVAPVSTAVQISRGLRGYAVGDALVEGSELVFLSEAPGEPEIARVPLPSGGGVADGGVTTAKLAADAVTSDKIASGAVNGPELGQDAVTASKIANDAVARAKLSEEVRTELDGKLSATVAANSYAPLFQPLTPYLAGAVAVLPAPTNALGTRIADGTSRAAYDATEQALWATATGGYDGGTI
;
A
#
# COMPACT_ATOMS: atom_id res chain seq x y z
N MET A 1 12.12 -55.24 19.86
CA MET A 1 11.23 -54.17 20.38
C MET A 1 10.17 -53.88 19.31
N ALA A 2 8.90 -53.64 19.69
CA ALA A 2 7.80 -53.58 18.71
C ALA A 2 7.89 -52.35 17.79
N LEU A 3 7.37 -52.48 16.57
CA LEU A 3 7.10 -51.32 15.70
C LEU A 3 6.29 -50.28 16.48
N GLY A 4 6.58 -49.00 16.24
CA GLY A 4 5.69 -47.93 16.66
C GLY A 4 4.39 -48.00 15.87
N PHE A 5 3.43 -47.14 16.22
CA PHE A 5 2.19 -47.02 15.48
C PHE A 5 1.86 -45.55 15.25
N THR A 6 1.35 -45.26 14.06
CA THR A 6 0.72 -43.99 13.73
C THR A 6 -0.78 -44.22 13.70
N THR A 7 -1.53 -43.36 14.38
CA THR A 7 -2.98 -43.35 14.28
C THR A 7 -3.37 -42.63 13.01
N VAL A 8 -4.14 -43.28 12.14
CA VAL A 8 -4.65 -42.72 10.89
C VAL A 8 -6.15 -42.57 11.02
N ARG A 9 -6.64 -41.38 10.71
CA ARG A 9 -8.06 -41.01 10.69
C ARG A 9 -8.36 -40.33 9.37
N VAL A 10 -9.59 -40.45 8.92
CA VAL A 10 -10.11 -39.62 7.83
C VAL A 10 -11.63 -39.64 7.88
N ASN A 11 -12.23 -38.47 7.66
CA ASN A 11 -13.61 -38.36 7.27
C ASN A 11 -13.66 -37.98 5.79
N ILE A 12 -14.19 -38.88 4.96
CA ILE A 12 -14.27 -38.71 3.51
C ILE A 12 -15.41 -37.78 3.09
N GLY A 13 -16.46 -37.64 3.90
CA GLY A 13 -17.52 -36.63 3.67
C GLY A 13 -16.91 -35.23 3.59
N ALA A 14 -15.92 -34.95 4.46
CA ALA A 14 -15.18 -33.69 4.45
C ALA A 14 -14.29 -33.46 3.20
N LEU A 15 -14.10 -34.47 2.34
CA LEU A 15 -13.32 -34.40 1.09
C LEU A 15 -14.21 -34.26 -0.15
N ILE A 16 -15.49 -34.58 -0.01
CA ILE A 16 -16.50 -34.43 -1.04
C ILE A 16 -17.18 -33.10 -0.72
N ILE A 17 -16.57 -31.98 -1.15
CA ILE A 17 -17.26 -30.69 -1.16
C ILE A 17 -18.34 -30.84 -2.22
N ASP A 18 -19.60 -31.06 -1.81
CA ASP A 18 -20.70 -30.85 -2.73
C ASP A 18 -21.03 -29.36 -2.75
N GLY A 19 -20.81 -28.71 -3.89
CA GLY A 19 -21.30 -27.37 -4.13
C GLY A 19 -22.79 -27.33 -4.47
N MET A 20 -23.62 -28.24 -3.93
CA MET A 20 -25.03 -28.42 -4.35
C MET A 20 -26.11 -28.37 -3.27
N ASP A 21 -25.83 -28.14 -1.98
CA ASP A 21 -26.90 -27.76 -1.06
C ASP A 21 -26.63 -26.48 -0.28
N THR A 22 -27.73 -25.81 0.04
CA THR A 22 -27.80 -24.44 0.58
C THR A 22 -28.16 -24.42 2.05
N ASP A 23 -28.28 -25.58 2.69
CA ASP A 23 -28.84 -25.72 4.03
C ASP A 23 -27.84 -26.13 5.12
N ASP A 24 -26.57 -26.41 4.78
CA ASP A 24 -25.46 -26.67 5.74
C ASP A 24 -25.80 -27.74 6.80
N VAL A 25 -26.72 -28.64 6.46
CA VAL A 25 -27.04 -29.84 7.23
C VAL A 25 -26.11 -30.96 6.77
N PHE A 26 -25.69 -31.84 7.69
CA PHE A 26 -24.95 -33.06 7.34
C PHE A 26 -25.63 -33.78 6.16
N ASP A 27 -24.86 -34.02 5.10
CA ASP A 27 -25.28 -34.63 3.85
C ASP A 27 -26.35 -35.73 4.00
N ASP A 28 -27.55 -35.48 3.47
CA ASP A 28 -28.66 -36.45 3.38
C ASP A 28 -28.32 -37.67 2.49
N VAL A 29 -27.11 -37.73 1.95
CA VAL A 29 -26.65 -38.75 1.00
C VAL A 29 -25.44 -39.50 1.58
N PRO A 30 -25.57 -40.79 1.88
CA PRO A 30 -24.52 -41.55 2.54
C PRO A 30 -23.27 -41.71 1.67
N VAL A 31 -22.10 -41.54 2.29
CA VAL A 31 -20.80 -41.93 1.71
C VAL A 31 -20.55 -43.41 2.02
N SER A 32 -20.10 -44.19 1.04
CA SER A 32 -19.74 -45.59 1.26
C SER A 32 -18.55 -46.00 0.41
N GLY A 33 -17.77 -46.96 0.88
CA GLY A 33 -16.63 -47.50 0.15
C GLY A 33 -15.61 -48.15 1.06
N THR A 34 -14.43 -48.39 0.49
CA THR A 34 -13.28 -48.97 1.18
C THR A 34 -12.07 -48.12 0.92
N MET A 35 -11.30 -47.84 1.97
CA MET A 35 -9.95 -47.30 1.89
C MET A 35 -8.95 -48.45 1.95
N ILE A 36 -7.96 -48.44 1.06
CA ILE A 36 -6.84 -49.39 1.08
C ILE A 36 -5.58 -48.63 1.48
N LEU A 37 -4.96 -49.03 2.57
CA LEU A 37 -3.65 -48.54 3.00
C LEU A 37 -2.58 -49.54 2.58
N LYS A 38 -1.70 -49.10 1.69
CA LYS A 38 -0.61 -49.90 1.14
C LYS A 38 0.74 -49.38 1.62
N PRO A 39 1.59 -50.22 2.24
CA PRO A 39 2.95 -49.81 2.56
C PRO A 39 3.76 -49.65 1.27
N ARG A 40 4.40 -48.49 1.10
CA ARG A 40 5.32 -48.18 0.02
C ARG A 40 6.73 -48.29 0.57
N MET A 41 7.38 -49.40 0.25
CA MET A 41 8.81 -49.61 0.51
C MET A 41 9.50 -49.88 -0.81
N GLU A 42 10.77 -49.49 -0.91
CA GLU A 42 11.61 -49.90 -2.03
C GLU A 42 11.70 -51.43 -2.05
N THR A 43 11.42 -52.03 -3.20
CA THR A 43 11.38 -53.50 -3.37
C THR A 43 12.72 -54.18 -3.08
N SER A 44 13.82 -53.43 -3.09
CA SER A 44 15.18 -53.89 -2.77
C SER A 44 15.55 -53.76 -1.29
N ARG A 45 14.69 -53.18 -0.43
CA ARG A 45 15.01 -52.85 0.97
C ARG A 45 13.87 -53.25 1.91
N PRO A 46 13.77 -54.53 2.31
CA PRO A 46 12.72 -54.99 3.22
C PRO A 46 12.86 -54.36 4.61
N LEU A 47 11.73 -54.08 5.27
CA LEU A 47 11.72 -53.63 6.66
C LEU A 47 12.34 -54.68 7.58
N GLN A 48 13.35 -54.26 8.32
CA GLN A 48 13.99 -55.06 9.36
C GLN A 48 13.77 -54.44 10.73
N VAL A 49 13.46 -55.30 11.70
CA VAL A 49 13.24 -54.92 13.09
C VAL A 49 14.27 -55.63 13.95
N ASP A 50 14.90 -54.89 14.87
CA ASP A 50 15.76 -55.47 15.88
C ASP A 50 14.93 -56.21 16.94
N ASP A 51 15.16 -57.52 17.03
CA ASP A 51 14.62 -58.40 18.04
C ASP A 51 15.75 -58.99 18.88
N ALA A 52 16.13 -58.25 19.94
CA ALA A 52 17.17 -58.62 20.90
C ALA A 52 18.56 -58.86 20.26
N GLY A 53 18.96 -57.99 19.32
CA GLY A 53 20.23 -58.05 18.60
C GLY A 53 20.16 -58.81 17.28
N VAL A 54 19.01 -59.39 16.94
CA VAL A 54 18.79 -60.12 15.68
C VAL A 54 17.84 -59.33 14.77
N MET A 55 18.31 -58.95 13.59
CA MET A 55 17.48 -58.29 12.58
C MET A 55 16.53 -59.28 11.91
N LYS A 56 15.23 -59.11 12.11
CA LYS A 56 14.18 -59.93 11.49
C LYS A 56 13.44 -59.15 10.40
N ILE A 57 13.19 -59.78 9.26
CA ILE A 57 12.35 -59.22 8.19
C ILE A 57 10.89 -59.24 8.65
N LYS A 58 10.18 -58.13 8.50
CA LYS A 58 8.75 -58.05 8.79
C LYS A 58 7.96 -57.71 7.53
N ALA A 59 7.10 -58.64 7.12
CA ALA A 59 6.15 -58.39 6.04
C ALA A 59 5.04 -57.45 6.56
N ILE A 60 4.83 -56.34 5.86
CA ILE A 60 3.66 -55.48 6.03
C ILE A 60 2.81 -55.66 4.78
N THR A 61 1.56 -56.05 4.96
CA THR A 61 0.59 -56.20 3.88
C THR A 61 -0.29 -54.96 3.80
N GLU A 62 -0.94 -54.77 2.65
CA GLU A 62 -2.03 -53.80 2.53
C GLU A 62 -3.18 -54.14 3.49
N MET A 63 -3.88 -53.11 3.95
CA MET A 63 -5.03 -53.24 4.84
C MET A 63 -6.23 -52.52 4.25
N ALA A 64 -7.36 -53.22 4.19
CA ALA A 64 -8.65 -52.67 3.84
C ALA A 64 -9.33 -52.10 5.10
N VAL A 65 -9.90 -50.91 4.96
CA VAL A 65 -10.60 -50.19 6.01
C VAL A 65 -11.93 -49.72 5.44
N ASP A 66 -13.02 -50.05 6.12
CA ASP A 66 -14.35 -49.68 5.67
C ASP A 66 -14.59 -48.19 5.89
N ILE A 67 -15.42 -47.58 5.05
CA ILE A 67 -15.90 -46.21 5.22
C ILE A 67 -17.37 -46.29 5.61
N GLY A 68 -17.68 -45.77 6.79
CA GLY A 68 -19.03 -45.67 7.33
C GLY A 68 -19.87 -44.63 6.60
N LEU A 69 -21.19 -44.68 6.83
CA LEU A 69 -22.18 -43.87 6.13
C LEU A 69 -21.97 -42.35 6.27
N THR A 70 -21.35 -41.92 7.36
CA THR A 70 -20.99 -40.53 7.68
C THR A 70 -19.61 -40.12 7.13
N GLY A 71 -19.01 -40.95 6.28
CA GLY A 71 -17.69 -40.74 5.70
C GLY A 71 -16.51 -41.11 6.60
N ASP A 72 -16.72 -41.46 7.87
CA ASP A 72 -15.62 -41.90 8.75
C ASP A 72 -15.10 -43.26 8.37
N ILE A 73 -13.78 -43.45 8.44
CA ILE A 73 -13.24 -44.81 8.43
C ILE A 73 -13.69 -45.59 9.66
N SER A 74 -13.96 -46.87 9.48
CA SER A 74 -14.29 -47.80 10.54
C SER A 74 -13.36 -49.01 10.46
N HIS A 75 -12.59 -49.23 11.54
CA HIS A 75 -11.75 -50.41 11.69
C HIS A 75 -11.90 -51.00 13.08
N ARG A 76 -12.48 -52.22 13.16
CA ARG A 76 -12.73 -52.92 14.44
C ARG A 76 -13.54 -52.08 15.43
N ASN A 77 -14.63 -51.47 14.95
CA ASN A 77 -15.54 -50.61 15.74
C ASN A 77 -14.85 -49.36 16.32
N ARG A 78 -13.88 -48.81 15.59
CA ARG A 78 -13.18 -47.57 15.91
C ARG A 78 -13.11 -46.68 14.68
N ASP A 79 -13.16 -45.38 14.89
CA ASP A 79 -13.07 -44.31 13.88
C ASP A 79 -11.63 -44.02 13.42
N TYR A 80 -10.72 -44.97 13.67
CA TYR A 80 -9.31 -44.87 13.31
C TYR A 80 -8.73 -46.25 13.03
N VAL A 81 -7.64 -46.24 12.27
CA VAL A 81 -6.79 -47.41 12.03
C VAL A 81 -5.37 -47.06 12.44
N THR A 82 -4.62 -48.03 12.96
CA THR A 82 -3.21 -47.82 13.29
C THR A 82 -2.35 -48.51 12.26
N VAL A 83 -1.43 -47.76 11.65
CA VAL A 83 -0.42 -48.31 10.75
C VAL A 83 0.92 -48.46 11.47
N PRO A 84 1.70 -49.51 11.16
CA PRO A 84 3.06 -49.61 11.66
C PRO A 84 3.91 -48.40 11.29
N ALA A 85 4.63 -47.88 12.28
CA ALA A 85 5.57 -46.78 12.16
C ALA A 85 6.98 -47.23 12.53
N PRO A 86 8.01 -46.77 11.81
CA PRO A 86 9.38 -47.18 12.04
C PRO A 86 9.96 -46.44 13.27
N THR A 87 10.85 -47.10 14.02
CA THR A 87 11.48 -46.56 15.24
C THR A 87 13.00 -46.60 15.12
N SER A 88 13.72 -46.08 16.11
CA SER A 88 15.19 -46.20 16.20
C SER A 88 15.69 -47.66 16.22
N ALA A 89 14.82 -48.64 16.50
CA ALA A 89 15.10 -50.07 16.45
C ALA A 89 14.80 -50.73 15.08
N THR A 90 14.50 -49.92 14.06
CA THR A 90 14.30 -50.38 12.67
C THR A 90 15.39 -49.81 11.76
N SER A 91 15.92 -50.58 10.80
CA SER A 91 17.18 -50.22 10.11
C SER A 91 17.01 -49.46 8.77
N ASN A 92 15.78 -49.27 8.28
CA ASN A 92 15.47 -48.58 7.01
C ASN A 92 14.32 -47.56 7.12
N VAL A 93 14.23 -46.91 8.29
CA VAL A 93 13.17 -46.03 8.80
C VAL A 93 12.72 -44.91 7.86
N ALA A 94 13.65 -44.32 7.10
CA ALA A 94 13.37 -43.14 6.26
C ALA A 94 12.51 -43.43 5.02
N GLN A 95 12.07 -44.67 4.81
CA GLN A 95 11.42 -45.10 3.58
C GLN A 95 10.00 -45.68 3.78
N LEU A 96 9.51 -45.86 5.01
CA LEU A 96 8.15 -46.40 5.21
C LEU A 96 7.10 -45.30 5.00
N GLN A 97 6.80 -45.05 3.72
CA GLN A 97 5.68 -44.23 3.30
C GLN A 97 4.42 -45.11 3.16
N TRP A 98 3.26 -44.56 3.47
CA TRP A 98 1.98 -45.21 3.26
C TRP A 98 1.22 -44.53 2.12
N GLU A 99 0.58 -45.34 1.29
CA GLU A 99 -0.34 -44.90 0.23
C GLU A 99 -1.77 -45.27 0.67
N ALA A 100 -2.64 -44.26 0.84
CA ALA A 100 -4.06 -44.45 1.04
C ALA A 100 -4.79 -44.27 -0.30
N SER A 101 -5.57 -45.27 -0.70
CA SER A 101 -6.32 -45.27 -1.96
C SER A 101 -7.80 -45.60 -1.73
N PHE A 102 -8.67 -45.11 -2.61
CA PHE A 102 -10.13 -45.15 -2.44
C PHE A 102 -10.81 -45.76 -3.68
N PRO A 103 -10.63 -47.06 -3.96
CA PRO A 103 -11.05 -47.67 -5.23
C PRO A 103 -12.57 -47.84 -5.40
N SER A 104 -13.34 -47.86 -4.30
CA SER A 104 -14.77 -48.18 -4.30
C SER A 104 -15.64 -47.07 -3.72
N LEU A 105 -15.13 -45.84 -3.68
CA LEU A 105 -15.81 -44.71 -3.05
C LEU A 105 -17.06 -44.28 -3.83
N LYS A 106 -18.16 -44.12 -3.11
CA LYS A 106 -19.45 -43.68 -3.64
C LYS A 106 -20.05 -42.61 -2.74
N TYR A 107 -20.69 -41.64 -3.37
CA TYR A 107 -21.58 -40.66 -2.76
C TYR A 107 -23.00 -40.97 -3.24
N GLY A 108 -23.81 -41.60 -2.37
CA GLY A 108 -25.07 -42.21 -2.76
C GLY A 108 -24.86 -43.26 -3.85
N LEU A 109 -25.41 -43.03 -5.05
CA LEU A 109 -25.25 -43.90 -6.21
C LEU A 109 -24.11 -43.48 -7.15
N LYS A 110 -23.50 -42.30 -6.93
CA LYS A 110 -22.45 -41.76 -7.81
C LYS A 110 -21.08 -42.28 -7.36
N ALA A 111 -20.27 -42.77 -8.30
CA ALA A 111 -18.88 -43.12 -8.03
C ALA A 111 -18.03 -41.84 -7.91
N VAL A 112 -17.15 -41.80 -6.91
CA VAL A 112 -16.25 -40.67 -6.64
C VAL A 112 -14.82 -41.17 -6.71
N THR A 113 -13.96 -40.41 -7.40
CA THR A 113 -12.53 -40.73 -7.51
C THR A 113 -11.73 -39.74 -6.69
N VAL A 114 -11.00 -40.25 -5.69
CA VAL A 114 -10.05 -39.46 -4.90
C VAL A 114 -8.63 -39.92 -5.25
N PRO A 115 -7.71 -39.01 -5.62
CA PRO A 115 -6.31 -39.35 -5.85
C PRO A 115 -5.69 -40.03 -4.62
N PRO A 116 -4.71 -40.93 -4.81
CA PRO A 116 -4.01 -41.53 -3.68
C PRO A 116 -3.34 -40.47 -2.79
N ILE A 117 -3.45 -40.66 -1.47
CA ILE A 117 -2.84 -39.78 -0.47
C ILE A 117 -1.60 -40.47 0.07
N TYR A 118 -0.48 -39.74 0.11
CA TYR A 118 0.79 -40.25 0.59
C TYR A 118 1.18 -39.58 1.90
N PHE A 119 1.57 -40.38 2.90
CA PHE A 119 2.00 -39.85 4.20
C PHE A 119 3.12 -40.69 4.81
N TRP A 120 3.92 -40.04 5.65
CA TRP A 120 4.97 -40.69 6.43
C TRP A 120 4.42 -41.13 7.78
N ALA A 121 4.66 -42.38 8.17
CA ALA A 121 4.26 -42.88 9.48
C ALA A 121 5.30 -42.49 10.53
N GLU A 122 4.88 -41.80 11.59
CA GLU A 122 5.71 -41.46 12.74
C GLU A 122 5.16 -42.10 14.04
N PRO A 123 6.00 -42.73 14.88
CA PRO A 123 5.55 -43.33 16.12
C PRO A 123 4.85 -42.34 17.06
N GLY A 124 3.62 -42.67 17.46
CA GLY A 124 2.83 -41.83 18.37
C GLY A 124 2.10 -40.67 17.69
N ALA A 125 2.37 -40.42 16.40
CA ALA A 125 1.65 -39.40 15.65
C ALA A 125 0.19 -39.80 15.39
N SER A 126 -0.66 -38.79 15.25
CA SER A 126 -2.05 -38.92 14.80
C SER A 126 -2.22 -38.10 13.52
N ILE A 127 -2.54 -38.76 12.42
CA ILE A 127 -2.67 -38.17 11.09
C ILE A 127 -4.13 -38.19 10.67
N ASN A 128 -4.64 -37.03 10.23
CA ASN A 128 -5.89 -36.93 9.51
C ASN A 128 -5.60 -36.83 8.01
N LEU A 129 -5.98 -37.84 7.21
CA LEU A 129 -5.67 -37.85 5.78
C LEU A 129 -6.37 -36.71 5.02
N ALA A 130 -7.44 -36.14 5.58
CA ALA A 130 -8.13 -35.03 4.95
C ALA A 130 -7.24 -33.78 4.80
N ASP A 131 -6.24 -33.63 5.67
CA ASP A 131 -5.30 -32.51 5.66
C ASP A 131 -4.29 -32.60 4.48
N PHE A 132 -4.20 -33.77 3.84
CA PHE A 132 -3.24 -34.07 2.77
C PHE A 132 -3.90 -34.08 1.38
N VAL A 133 -5.20 -33.77 1.28
CA VAL A 133 -5.91 -33.69 0.00
C VAL A 133 -5.80 -32.27 -0.57
N ASN A 134 -5.02 -32.13 -1.64
CA ASN A 134 -5.00 -30.92 -2.45
C ASN A 134 -6.29 -30.81 -3.27
N VAL A 135 -7.22 -29.96 -2.84
CA VAL A 135 -8.54 -29.80 -3.48
C VAL A 135 -8.53 -28.89 -4.73
N ALA A 136 -7.36 -28.47 -5.24
CA ALA A 136 -7.27 -27.55 -6.38
C ALA A 136 -6.28 -28.02 -7.47
N PRO A 137 -6.61 -27.89 -8.79
CA PRO A 137 -5.76 -28.36 -9.88
C PRO A 137 -4.46 -27.56 -10.09
N VAL A 138 -4.34 -26.39 -9.46
CA VAL A 138 -3.18 -25.48 -9.55
C VAL A 138 -3.22 -24.54 -8.36
N SER A 139 -2.54 -24.86 -7.26
CA SER A 139 -2.32 -23.87 -6.20
C SER A 139 -1.12 -24.25 -5.34
N THR A 140 -0.27 -23.27 -5.06
CA THR A 140 0.75 -23.23 -4.00
C THR A 140 0.06 -23.21 -2.62
N ALA A 141 -0.78 -24.21 -2.35
CA ALA A 141 -1.94 -24.08 -1.50
C ALA A 141 -1.64 -23.60 -0.07
N VAL A 142 -2.27 -22.47 0.25
CA VAL A 142 -2.62 -22.01 1.59
C VAL A 142 -3.20 -23.20 2.36
N GLN A 143 -2.67 -23.47 3.55
CA GLN A 143 -3.23 -24.46 4.46
C GLN A 143 -4.69 -24.07 4.75
N ILE A 144 -5.64 -24.91 4.33
CA ILE A 144 -7.03 -24.80 4.75
C ILE A 144 -7.06 -25.24 6.21
N SER A 145 -6.95 -24.29 7.14
CA SER A 145 -7.19 -24.57 8.55
C SER A 145 -8.67 -24.91 8.70
N ARG A 146 -8.98 -26.08 9.25
CA ARG A 146 -10.34 -26.52 9.50
C ARG A 146 -10.58 -26.51 11.01
N GLY A 147 -11.74 -26.03 11.43
CA GLY A 147 -12.15 -26.03 12.82
C GLY A 147 -12.42 -27.42 13.38
N LEU A 148 -12.96 -27.48 14.59
CA LEU A 148 -13.42 -28.73 15.19
C LEU A 148 -14.46 -29.41 14.28
N ARG A 149 -14.43 -30.74 14.27
CA ARG A 149 -15.31 -31.56 13.43
C ARG A 149 -16.78 -31.29 13.74
N GLY A 150 -17.58 -31.09 12.69
CA GLY A 150 -19.03 -30.90 12.77
C GLY A 150 -19.48 -29.47 13.07
N TYR A 151 -18.57 -28.50 13.01
CA TYR A 151 -18.89 -27.08 13.19
C TYR A 151 -18.39 -26.29 11.97
N ALA A 152 -19.25 -25.43 11.44
CA ALA A 152 -18.91 -24.52 10.36
C ALA A 152 -18.07 -23.33 10.86
N VAL A 153 -17.61 -22.51 9.92
CA VAL A 153 -17.11 -21.16 10.23
C VAL A 153 -18.33 -20.31 10.60
N GLY A 154 -18.43 -19.95 11.87
CA GLY A 154 -19.56 -19.16 12.37
C GLY A 154 -19.38 -17.67 12.16
N ASP A 155 -18.12 -17.21 12.22
CA ASP A 155 -17.79 -15.80 12.03
C ASP A 155 -16.36 -15.62 11.49
N ALA A 156 -16.12 -14.47 10.88
CA ALA A 156 -14.80 -14.01 10.50
C ALA A 156 -14.64 -12.55 10.93
N LEU A 157 -13.78 -12.31 11.91
CA LEU A 157 -13.56 -10.99 12.47
C LEU A 157 -12.15 -10.49 12.17
N VAL A 158 -11.96 -9.17 12.24
CA VAL A 158 -10.65 -8.54 12.09
C VAL A 158 -10.10 -8.22 13.47
N GLU A 159 -8.96 -8.81 13.83
CA GLU A 159 -8.19 -8.48 15.02
C GLU A 159 -6.83 -7.93 14.62
N GLY A 160 -6.64 -6.62 14.85
CA GLY A 160 -5.40 -5.95 14.50
C GLY A 160 -5.09 -6.04 13.01
N SER A 161 -4.05 -6.81 12.66
CA SER A 161 -3.59 -7.03 11.28
C SER A 161 -3.93 -8.43 10.76
N GLU A 162 -4.90 -9.12 11.35
CA GLU A 162 -5.25 -10.50 10.99
C GLU A 162 -6.76 -10.67 10.84
N LEU A 163 -7.16 -11.52 9.90
CA LEU A 163 -8.51 -12.10 9.86
C LEU A 163 -8.51 -13.35 10.75
N VAL A 164 -9.42 -13.38 11.70
CA VAL A 164 -9.62 -14.49 12.63
C VAL A 164 -10.91 -15.20 12.24
N PHE A 165 -10.79 -16.49 11.89
CA PHE A 165 -11.94 -17.33 11.58
C PHE A 165 -12.36 -18.08 12.85
N LEU A 166 -13.62 -17.92 13.26
CA LEU A 166 -14.19 -18.53 14.45
C LEU A 166 -15.10 -19.70 14.07
N SER A 167 -15.08 -20.76 14.87
CA SER A 167 -15.98 -21.89 14.73
C SER A 167 -17.30 -21.64 15.47
N GLU A 168 -18.39 -22.21 14.98
CA GLU A 168 -19.68 -22.25 15.70
C GLU A 168 -19.66 -23.13 16.98
N ALA A 169 -18.55 -23.80 17.25
CA ALA A 169 -18.43 -24.66 18.43
C ALA A 169 -18.51 -23.87 19.74
N PRO A 170 -19.19 -24.41 20.77
CA PRO A 170 -19.28 -23.75 22.07
C PRO A 170 -17.91 -23.62 22.72
N GLY A 171 -17.55 -22.39 23.13
CA GLY A 171 -16.27 -22.08 23.76
C GLY A 171 -15.23 -21.41 22.85
N GLU A 172 -15.66 -20.78 21.75
CA GLU A 172 -14.84 -19.93 20.87
C GLU A 172 -13.51 -20.58 20.42
N PRO A 173 -13.50 -21.77 19.79
CA PRO A 173 -12.27 -22.30 19.25
C PRO A 173 -11.95 -21.57 17.94
N GLU A 174 -11.00 -20.65 18.03
CA GLU A 174 -10.34 -20.05 16.89
C GLU A 174 -9.86 -21.13 15.90
N ILE A 175 -10.26 -21.00 14.62
CA ILE A 175 -9.89 -21.92 13.54
C ILE A 175 -8.53 -21.54 12.95
N ALA A 176 -8.36 -20.25 12.64
CA ALA A 176 -7.14 -19.73 12.03
C ALA A 176 -7.04 -18.21 12.13
N ARG A 177 -5.79 -17.74 12.12
CA ARG A 177 -5.40 -16.37 11.85
C ARG A 177 -4.73 -16.27 10.49
N VAL A 178 -5.27 -15.40 9.64
CA VAL A 178 -4.69 -15.08 8.34
C VAL A 178 -4.19 -13.64 8.40
N PRO A 179 -2.87 -13.40 8.26
CA PRO A 179 -2.34 -12.06 8.17
C PRO A 179 -3.00 -11.29 7.03
N LEU A 180 -3.57 -10.13 7.34
CA LEU A 180 -3.97 -9.19 6.32
C LEU A 180 -2.70 -8.70 5.60
N PRO A 181 -2.76 -8.46 4.28
CA PRO A 181 -1.63 -7.87 3.57
C PRO A 181 -1.21 -6.58 4.28
N SER A 182 0.09 -6.45 4.55
CA SER A 182 0.65 -5.27 5.22
C SER A 182 0.39 -4.04 4.36
N GLY A 183 -0.62 -3.27 4.75
CA GLY A 183 -1.10 -2.12 4.00
C GLY A 183 -2.59 -2.20 3.72
N GLY A 184 -3.44 -2.30 4.74
CA GLY A 184 -4.90 -2.11 4.64
C GLY A 184 -5.34 -0.70 4.19
N GLY A 185 -4.51 -0.03 3.38
CA GLY A 185 -4.77 1.19 2.66
C GLY A 185 -4.47 1.00 1.18
N VAL A 186 -4.72 2.02 0.38
CA VAL A 186 -4.38 1.99 -1.04
C VAL A 186 -2.87 1.79 -1.17
N ALA A 187 -2.45 0.77 -1.92
CA ALA A 187 -1.03 0.52 -2.21
C ALA A 187 -0.35 1.77 -2.79
N ASP A 188 0.96 1.90 -2.63
CA ASP A 188 1.71 3.00 -3.25
C ASP A 188 1.48 3.03 -4.77
N GLY A 189 1.11 4.22 -5.29
CA GLY A 189 0.69 4.38 -6.69
C GLY A 189 -0.65 3.72 -7.04
N GLY A 190 -1.35 3.17 -6.05
CA GLY A 190 -2.63 2.48 -6.20
C GLY A 190 -3.78 3.42 -6.54
N VAL A 191 -3.66 4.72 -6.33
CA VAL A 191 -4.53 5.74 -6.93
C VAL A 191 -3.82 6.32 -8.16
N THR A 192 -4.31 5.96 -9.34
CA THR A 192 -3.86 6.53 -10.62
C THR A 192 -4.89 7.54 -11.12
N THR A 193 -4.51 8.36 -12.08
CA THR A 193 -5.44 9.31 -12.72
C THR A 193 -6.68 8.62 -13.30
N ALA A 194 -6.53 7.42 -13.88
CA ALA A 194 -7.65 6.64 -14.42
C ALA A 194 -8.64 6.14 -13.35
N LYS A 195 -8.23 6.10 -12.07
CA LYS A 195 -9.09 5.71 -10.94
C LYS A 195 -9.84 6.88 -10.33
N LEU A 196 -9.50 8.11 -10.72
CA LEU A 196 -10.20 9.33 -10.30
C LEU A 196 -11.17 9.73 -11.41
N ALA A 197 -12.47 9.73 -11.11
CA ALA A 197 -13.46 10.29 -12.00
C ALA A 197 -13.19 11.79 -12.23
N ALA A 198 -13.72 12.34 -13.33
CA ALA A 198 -13.73 13.78 -13.53
C ALA A 198 -14.38 14.46 -12.32
N ASP A 199 -13.79 15.56 -11.86
CA ASP A 199 -14.23 16.34 -10.69
C ASP A 199 -14.26 15.55 -9.35
N ALA A 200 -13.59 14.40 -9.29
CA ALA A 200 -13.49 13.63 -8.05
C ALA A 200 -12.73 14.38 -6.95
N VAL A 201 -11.76 15.24 -7.30
CA VAL A 201 -10.99 16.07 -6.36
C VAL A 201 -11.44 17.53 -6.51
N THR A 202 -12.33 17.96 -5.62
CA THR A 202 -12.83 19.34 -5.54
C THR A 202 -12.07 20.14 -4.49
N SER A 203 -12.23 21.47 -4.46
CA SER A 203 -11.62 22.34 -3.44
C SER A 203 -11.88 21.85 -2.01
N ASP A 204 -13.09 21.38 -1.74
CA ASP A 204 -13.50 20.93 -0.39
C ASP A 204 -12.79 19.65 0.06
N LYS A 205 -12.20 18.91 -0.89
CA LYS A 205 -11.40 17.71 -0.63
C LYS A 205 -9.90 18.01 -0.48
N ILE A 206 -9.49 19.26 -0.72
CA ILE A 206 -8.11 19.71 -0.58
C ILE A 206 -7.99 20.49 0.72
N ALA A 207 -7.27 19.93 1.69
CA ALA A 207 -7.02 20.61 2.95
C ALA A 207 -6.22 21.91 2.75
N SER A 208 -6.44 22.91 3.62
CA SER A 208 -5.70 24.16 3.57
C SER A 208 -4.19 23.90 3.71
N GLY A 209 -3.41 24.41 2.74
CA GLY A 209 -1.95 24.22 2.70
C GLY A 209 -1.48 22.89 2.11
N ALA A 210 -2.39 22.03 1.62
CA ALA A 210 -2.02 20.75 1.01
C ALA A 210 -1.28 20.91 -0.33
N VAL A 211 -1.50 22.01 -1.05
CA VAL A 211 -0.78 22.36 -2.28
C VAL A 211 0.31 23.37 -1.94
N ASN A 212 1.58 22.95 -1.99
CA ASN A 212 2.76 23.76 -1.76
C ASN A 212 3.57 23.93 -3.06
N GLY A 213 4.77 24.51 -2.99
CA GLY A 213 5.56 24.88 -4.16
C GLY A 213 5.86 23.69 -5.09
N PRO A 214 6.44 22.59 -4.59
CA PRO A 214 6.61 21.33 -5.31
C PRO A 214 5.40 20.78 -6.08
N GLU A 215 4.17 20.94 -5.58
CA GLU A 215 2.97 20.46 -6.29
C GLU A 215 2.53 21.42 -7.41
N LEU A 216 3.09 22.63 -7.47
CA LEU A 216 2.88 23.58 -8.57
C LEU A 216 4.00 23.43 -9.61
N GLY A 217 3.67 22.76 -10.72
CA GLY A 217 4.56 22.66 -11.87
C GLY A 217 4.85 24.01 -12.53
N GLN A 218 5.79 24.01 -13.47
CA GLN A 218 6.08 25.18 -14.30
C GLN A 218 4.80 25.65 -15.02
N ASP A 219 4.57 26.96 -15.03
CA ASP A 219 3.40 27.61 -15.64
C ASP A 219 2.03 27.18 -15.09
N ALA A 220 1.99 26.50 -13.92
CA ALA A 220 0.73 26.11 -13.28
C ALA A 220 -0.14 27.31 -12.89
N VAL A 221 0.49 28.44 -12.54
CA VAL A 221 -0.18 29.70 -12.20
C VAL A 221 0.07 30.72 -13.32
N THR A 222 -0.81 30.73 -14.32
CA THR A 222 -0.78 31.72 -15.41
C THR A 222 -1.48 33.02 -15.01
N ALA A 223 -1.26 34.10 -15.76
CA ALA A 223 -1.92 35.40 -15.51
C ALA A 223 -3.45 35.28 -15.44
N SER A 224 -4.07 34.41 -16.24
CA SER A 224 -5.52 34.16 -16.21
C SER A 224 -6.04 33.54 -14.91
N LYS A 225 -5.16 32.93 -14.11
CA LYS A 225 -5.47 32.32 -12.81
C LYS A 225 -5.29 33.29 -11.64
N ILE A 226 -4.72 34.46 -11.90
CA ILE A 226 -4.51 35.52 -10.90
C ILE A 226 -5.58 36.57 -11.12
N ALA A 227 -6.48 36.74 -10.14
CA ALA A 227 -7.45 37.82 -10.19
C ALA A 227 -6.75 39.19 -10.09
N ASN A 228 -7.40 40.24 -10.60
CA ASN A 228 -6.94 41.61 -10.41
C ASN A 228 -6.72 41.88 -8.92
N ASP A 229 -5.62 42.55 -8.59
CA ASP A 229 -5.21 42.92 -7.23
C ASP A 229 -4.97 41.74 -6.26
N ALA A 230 -4.96 40.49 -6.74
CA ALA A 230 -4.71 39.32 -5.88
C ALA A 230 -3.30 39.29 -5.29
N VAL A 231 -2.33 39.92 -5.97
CA VAL A 231 -0.94 40.02 -5.50
C VAL A 231 -0.77 41.34 -4.75
N ALA A 232 -0.90 41.28 -3.42
CA ALA A 232 -0.63 42.43 -2.57
C ALA A 232 0.85 42.85 -2.68
N ARG A 233 1.13 44.15 -2.55
CA ARG A 233 2.49 44.72 -2.61
C ARG A 233 3.49 43.99 -1.72
N ALA A 234 3.08 43.57 -0.52
CA ALA A 234 3.91 42.81 0.43
C ALA A 234 4.34 41.42 -0.08
N LYS A 235 3.73 40.91 -1.14
CA LYS A 235 4.09 39.64 -1.81
C LYS A 235 5.11 39.83 -2.94
N LEU A 236 5.42 41.07 -3.31
CA LEU A 236 6.48 41.38 -4.28
C LEU A 236 7.85 41.38 -3.60
N SER A 237 8.88 40.99 -4.33
CA SER A 237 10.26 41.04 -3.84
C SER A 237 10.69 42.47 -3.49
N GLU A 238 11.67 42.59 -2.59
CA GLU A 238 12.21 43.90 -2.19
C GLU A 238 12.77 44.68 -3.40
N GLU A 239 13.46 43.97 -4.29
CA GLU A 239 14.01 44.52 -5.53
C GLU A 239 12.92 45.14 -6.40
N VAL A 240 11.83 44.41 -6.67
CA VAL A 240 10.71 44.90 -7.48
C VAL A 240 10.01 46.08 -6.80
N ARG A 241 9.86 46.05 -5.47
CA ARG A 241 9.26 47.17 -4.72
C ARG A 241 10.12 48.43 -4.80
N THR A 242 11.43 48.28 -4.66
CA THR A 242 12.39 49.38 -4.75
C THR A 242 12.40 49.99 -6.15
N GLU A 243 12.37 49.16 -7.19
CA GLU A 243 12.29 49.64 -8.57
C GLU A 243 10.99 50.40 -8.84
N LEU A 244 9.84 49.89 -8.37
CA LEU A 244 8.55 50.56 -8.51
C LEU A 244 8.54 51.92 -7.78
N ASP A 245 9.05 51.95 -6.55
CA ASP A 245 9.15 53.18 -5.76
C ASP A 245 10.10 54.19 -6.41
N GLY A 246 11.19 53.71 -7.02
CA GLY A 246 12.14 54.50 -7.80
C GLY A 246 11.55 55.06 -9.10
N LYS A 247 10.68 54.32 -9.79
CA LYS A 247 9.98 54.81 -11.00
C LYS A 247 8.87 55.79 -10.66
N LEU A 248 8.18 55.57 -9.54
CA LEU A 248 7.24 56.54 -9.01
C LEU A 248 7.97 57.80 -8.55
N SER A 249 9.13 57.64 -7.90
CA SER A 249 10.00 58.77 -7.55
C SER A 249 10.61 59.43 -8.78
N ALA A 250 10.83 58.74 -9.91
CA ALA A 250 11.25 59.34 -11.18
C ALA A 250 10.13 60.19 -11.83
N THR A 251 8.87 59.77 -11.71
CA THR A 251 7.70 60.53 -12.18
C THR A 251 7.42 61.73 -11.27
N VAL A 252 7.57 61.55 -9.96
CA VAL A 252 7.54 62.64 -8.98
C VAL A 252 8.79 63.52 -9.10
N ALA A 253 9.93 62.99 -9.52
CA ALA A 253 11.17 63.72 -9.77
C ALA A 253 11.06 64.59 -11.01
N ALA A 254 10.44 64.13 -12.09
CA ALA A 254 10.12 64.99 -13.22
C ALA A 254 9.22 66.18 -12.83
N ASN A 255 8.42 66.05 -11.76
CA ASN A 255 7.58 67.12 -11.22
C ASN A 255 8.19 67.89 -10.03
N SER A 256 9.22 67.35 -9.36
CA SER A 256 9.84 67.91 -8.14
C SER A 256 11.28 68.40 -8.36
N TYR A 257 11.95 67.96 -9.43
CA TYR A 257 13.21 68.53 -9.90
C TYR A 257 12.84 69.65 -10.85
N ALA A 258 13.24 70.86 -10.49
CA ALA A 258 13.01 72.04 -11.28
C ALA A 258 13.46 71.84 -12.74
N PRO A 259 12.71 72.35 -13.74
CA PRO A 259 13.12 72.25 -15.14
C PRO A 259 14.51 72.88 -15.34
N LEU A 260 15.28 72.37 -16.30
CA LEU A 260 16.50 73.05 -16.76
C LEU A 260 16.16 74.46 -17.22
N PHE A 261 17.05 75.42 -16.93
CA PHE A 261 16.94 76.77 -17.48
C PHE A 261 16.81 76.72 -19.02
N GLN A 262 15.83 77.44 -19.54
CA GLN A 262 15.59 77.62 -20.96
C GLN A 262 15.81 79.10 -21.34
N PRO A 263 16.57 79.39 -22.40
CA PRO A 263 16.77 80.76 -22.87
C PRO A 263 15.49 81.34 -23.47
N LEU A 264 15.32 82.66 -23.41
CA LEU A 264 14.17 83.38 -23.99
C LEU A 264 12.80 82.88 -23.49
N THR A 265 12.76 82.32 -22.27
CA THR A 265 11.58 81.69 -21.70
C THR A 265 11.02 82.54 -20.56
N PRO A 266 9.69 82.76 -20.48
CA PRO A 266 9.08 83.45 -19.36
C PRO A 266 9.22 82.65 -18.07
N TYR A 267 9.76 83.29 -17.02
CA TYR A 267 9.79 82.77 -15.65
C TYR A 267 9.05 83.75 -14.74
N LEU A 268 8.18 83.21 -13.88
CA LEU A 268 7.56 83.98 -12.81
C LEU A 268 8.50 84.09 -11.61
N ALA A 269 8.34 85.13 -10.79
CA ALA A 269 8.98 85.25 -9.49
C ALA A 269 8.65 84.01 -8.64
N GLY A 270 9.67 83.40 -8.04
CA GLY A 270 9.53 82.15 -7.31
C GLY A 270 9.64 80.88 -8.17
N ALA A 271 9.72 80.99 -9.50
CA ALA A 271 9.97 79.82 -10.35
C ALA A 271 11.35 79.23 -10.05
N VAL A 272 11.41 77.91 -9.92
CA VAL A 272 12.67 77.19 -9.68
C VAL A 272 13.17 76.61 -11.00
N ALA A 273 14.48 76.70 -11.25
CA ALA A 273 15.13 76.05 -12.38
C ALA A 273 16.52 75.53 -12.00
N VAL A 274 17.00 74.51 -12.70
CA VAL A 274 18.42 74.12 -12.65
C VAL A 274 19.22 75.06 -13.54
N LEU A 275 20.12 75.83 -12.94
CA LEU A 275 20.88 76.89 -13.61
C LEU A 275 22.16 76.31 -14.24
N PRO A 276 22.51 76.72 -15.48
CA PRO A 276 23.70 76.24 -16.15
C PRO A 276 24.98 76.86 -15.55
N ALA A 277 26.14 76.45 -16.06
CA ALA A 277 27.44 76.98 -15.63
C ALA A 277 27.48 78.53 -15.72
N PRO A 278 28.18 79.22 -14.81
CA PRO A 278 29.05 78.68 -13.75
C PRO A 278 28.31 78.26 -12.47
N THR A 279 27.00 78.51 -12.36
CA THR A 279 26.25 78.28 -11.11
C THR A 279 26.05 76.80 -10.82
N ASN A 280 25.66 75.99 -11.82
CA ASN A 280 25.43 74.55 -11.71
C ASN A 280 24.62 74.12 -10.47
N ALA A 281 23.58 74.89 -10.13
CA ALA A 281 22.78 74.68 -8.93
C ALA A 281 21.32 75.09 -9.17
N LEU A 282 20.44 74.76 -8.22
CA LEU A 282 19.06 75.25 -8.23
C LEU A 282 19.01 76.75 -7.94
N GLY A 283 18.27 77.46 -8.78
CA GLY A 283 17.98 78.88 -8.60
C GLY A 283 16.49 79.14 -8.51
N THR A 284 16.12 80.13 -7.70
CA THR A 284 14.75 80.67 -7.65
C THR A 284 14.72 82.04 -8.30
N ARG A 285 13.83 82.26 -9.25
CA ARG A 285 13.69 83.53 -9.97
C ARG A 285 13.26 84.64 -9.00
N ILE A 286 13.97 85.77 -9.01
CA ILE A 286 13.72 86.87 -8.07
C ILE A 286 12.52 87.74 -8.51
N ALA A 287 12.30 87.90 -9.82
CA ALA A 287 11.23 88.71 -10.38
C ALA A 287 10.72 88.14 -11.71
N ASP A 288 9.44 88.40 -12.01
CA ASP A 288 8.82 88.05 -13.29
C ASP A 288 9.64 88.61 -14.45
N GLY A 289 9.87 87.78 -15.46
CA GLY A 289 10.54 88.23 -16.68
C GLY A 289 10.89 87.10 -17.63
N THR A 290 11.26 87.48 -18.85
CA THR A 290 11.78 86.53 -19.83
C THR A 290 13.28 86.37 -19.61
N SER A 291 13.77 85.13 -19.53
CA SER A 291 15.19 84.85 -19.44
C SER A 291 15.94 85.32 -20.68
N ARG A 292 17.21 85.69 -20.51
CA ARG A 292 18.04 86.10 -21.64
C ARG A 292 18.42 84.90 -22.53
N ALA A 293 18.90 85.20 -23.74
CA ALA A 293 19.37 84.19 -24.69
C ALA A 293 20.59 83.40 -24.17
N ALA A 294 21.35 83.98 -23.24
CA ALA A 294 22.49 83.36 -22.58
C ALA A 294 22.42 83.58 -21.06
N TYR A 295 22.90 82.61 -20.30
CA TYR A 295 22.98 82.66 -18.84
C TYR A 295 24.27 83.39 -18.38
N ASP A 296 24.34 84.68 -18.65
CA ASP A 296 25.48 85.54 -18.29
C ASP A 296 25.36 86.13 -16.88
N ALA A 297 26.34 86.94 -16.45
CA ALA A 297 26.37 87.53 -15.10
C ALA A 297 25.14 88.41 -14.80
N THR A 298 24.54 89.02 -15.82
CA THR A 298 23.32 89.82 -15.65
C THR A 298 22.09 88.93 -15.48
N GLU A 299 21.99 87.82 -16.22
CA GLU A 299 20.93 86.84 -16.02
C GLU A 299 21.08 86.16 -14.65
N GLN A 300 22.29 85.78 -14.25
CA GLN A 300 22.59 85.18 -12.94
C GLN A 300 22.10 86.04 -11.77
N ALA A 301 22.22 87.37 -11.86
CA ALA A 301 21.76 88.29 -10.84
C ALA A 301 20.23 88.32 -10.65
N LEU A 302 19.47 87.73 -11.57
CA LEU A 302 18.01 87.61 -11.49
C LEU A 302 17.55 86.32 -10.78
N TRP A 303 18.49 85.49 -10.33
CA TRP A 303 18.23 84.24 -9.65
C TRP A 303 18.87 84.22 -8.26
N ALA A 304 18.10 83.83 -7.25
CA ALA A 304 18.60 83.55 -5.92
C ALA A 304 19.05 82.09 -5.86
N THR A 305 20.34 81.87 -5.60
CA THR A 305 20.93 80.54 -5.43
C THR A 305 20.99 80.18 -3.96
N ALA A 306 20.53 79.00 -3.56
CA ALA A 306 20.70 78.54 -2.18
C ALA A 306 22.18 78.28 -1.89
N THR A 307 22.71 78.83 -0.80
CA THR A 307 24.07 78.56 -0.31
C THR A 307 24.11 77.16 0.34
N GLY A 308 24.01 76.13 -0.49
CA GLY A 308 24.02 74.74 -0.09
C GLY A 308 24.08 73.90 -1.36
N GLY A 309 25.28 73.41 -1.68
CA GLY A 309 25.55 72.73 -2.94
C GLY A 309 24.63 71.53 -3.17
N TYR A 310 24.18 71.40 -4.41
CA TYR A 310 23.78 70.10 -4.95
C TYR A 310 25.08 69.30 -5.11
N ASP A 311 25.48 68.56 -4.07
CA ASP A 311 26.51 67.53 -4.24
C ASP A 311 25.87 66.43 -5.08
N GLY A 312 26.40 66.17 -6.26
CA GLY A 312 25.88 65.23 -7.25
C GLY A 312 25.98 63.76 -6.80
N GLY A 313 25.48 63.45 -5.60
CA GLY A 313 25.41 62.13 -5.01
C GLY A 313 24.31 61.29 -5.64
N THR A 314 24.74 60.34 -6.46
CA THR A 314 24.20 59.00 -6.75
C THR A 314 22.89 58.60 -6.07
N ILE A 315 21.95 58.13 -6.89
CA ILE A 315 20.97 57.09 -6.55
C ILE A 315 21.72 55.79 -6.23
#